data_AF-A0A2X1Q2M9-F1
#
_entry.id   AF-A0A2X1Q2M9-F1
#
_cell.length_a   1.000
_cell.length_b   1.000
_cell.length_c   1.000
_cell.angle_alpha   90.00
_cell.angle_beta   90.00
_cell.angle_gamma   90.00
#
_symmetry.space_group_name_H-M   'P 1'
#
loop_
_entity.id
_entity.type
_entity.pdbx_description
1 polymer ?
#
loop_
_entity_poly.entity_id
_entity_poly.type
_entity_poly.pdbx_seq_one_letter_code
_entity_poly.pdbx_strand_id
1 'polypeptide(L)'
;MIPKYAEFIGKEIQTAYLESYSEYGQNIFDRYVTYADFWIQDQEYRDPDTGQLFDRESLNAELEKIEKPAGISNPKDFRNEIVNLCARQSQQQRT
;
A
#
# COMPACT_ATOMS: atom_id res chain seq x y z
N MET A 1 -23.22 24.21 18.38
CA MET A 1 -21.89 24.43 19.00
C MET A 1 -21.16 23.09 19.13
N ILE A 2 -20.65 22.51 18.03
CA ILE A 2 -19.70 21.38 18.04
C ILE A 2 -18.67 21.39 16.86
N PRO A 3 -18.44 22.47 16.06
CA PRO A 3 -17.52 22.37 14.92
C PRO A 3 -16.04 22.25 15.31
N LYS A 4 -15.66 22.68 16.52
CA LYS A 4 -14.25 22.72 16.97
C LYS A 4 -13.64 21.36 17.28
N TYR A 5 -14.45 20.35 17.60
CA TYR A 5 -13.94 19.02 17.97
C TYR A 5 -13.53 18.21 16.73
N ALA A 6 -14.27 18.34 15.62
CA ALA A 6 -13.95 17.68 14.37
C ALA A 6 -12.66 18.23 13.74
N GLU A 7 -12.44 19.54 13.80
CA GLU A 7 -11.20 20.16 13.31
C GLU A 7 -9.98 19.81 14.18
N PHE A 8 -10.16 19.72 15.51
CA PHE A 8 -9.08 19.31 16.42
C PHE A 8 -8.65 17.85 16.18
N ILE A 9 -9.62 16.92 16.08
CA ILE A 9 -9.34 15.52 15.76
C ILE A 9 -8.73 15.38 14.37
N GLY A 10 -9.21 16.13 13.37
CA GLY A 10 -8.63 16.12 12.03
C GLY A 10 -7.17 16.61 12.02
N LYS A 11 -6.85 17.61 12.83
CA LYS A 11 -5.49 18.16 12.94
C LYS A 11 -4.55 17.27 13.74
N GLU A 12 -5.02 16.63 14.81
CA GLU A 12 -4.26 15.63 15.57
C GLU A 12 -3.97 14.39 14.73
N ILE A 13 -4.94 13.94 13.93
CA ILE A 13 -4.73 12.83 12.97
C ILE A 13 -3.74 13.24 11.89
N GLN A 14 -3.84 14.45 11.32
CA GLN A 14 -2.85 14.95 10.36
C GLN A 14 -1.45 15.08 10.96
N THR A 15 -1.36 15.53 12.22
CA THR A 15 -0.09 15.73 12.92
C THR A 15 0.54 14.38 13.25
N ALA A 16 -0.21 13.42 13.79
CA ALA A 16 0.25 12.04 13.98
C ALA A 16 0.62 11.34 12.66
N TYR A 17 -0.07 11.65 11.56
CA TYR A 17 0.21 11.13 10.22
C TYR A 17 1.51 11.70 9.61
N LEU A 18 1.87 12.95 9.95
CA LEU A 18 3.10 13.62 9.50
C LEU A 18 4.30 13.37 10.43
N GLU A 19 4.08 13.24 11.75
CA GLU A 19 5.14 12.96 12.73
C GLU A 19 5.52 11.47 12.81
N SER A 20 4.65 10.55 12.38
CA SER A 20 4.90 9.10 12.39
C SER A 20 5.54 8.54 11.10
N TYR A 21 6.22 9.36 10.31
CA TYR A 21 6.95 8.92 9.11
C TYR A 21 8.44 9.27 9.18
N SER A 22 9.26 8.23 9.22
CA SER A 22 10.34 8.17 8.25
C SER A 22 10.53 6.77 7.67
N GLU A 23 10.14 5.70 8.38
CA GLU A 23 10.27 4.34 7.85
C GLU A 23 8.93 3.61 7.65
N TYR A 24 7.98 3.74 8.58
CA TYR A 24 6.83 2.81 8.63
C TYR A 24 5.91 2.84 7.41
N GLY A 25 5.59 4.00 6.86
CA GLY A 25 4.59 4.05 5.78
C GLY A 25 5.14 4.17 4.35
N GLN A 26 6.42 4.55 4.16
CA GLN A 26 7.13 4.33 2.89
C GLN A 26 7.20 2.82 2.62
N ASN A 27 7.43 2.04 3.67
CA ASN A 27 7.34 0.58 3.65
C ASN A 27 5.94 0.06 3.24
N ILE A 28 4.83 0.72 3.62
CA ILE A 28 3.49 0.19 3.29
C ILE A 28 3.20 0.30 1.80
N PHE A 29 3.53 1.44 1.16
CA PHE A 29 3.28 1.60 -0.27
C PHE A 29 4.20 0.72 -1.11
N ASP A 30 5.50 0.71 -0.82
CA ASP A 30 6.47 -0.11 -1.55
C ASP A 30 6.16 -1.62 -1.42
N ARG A 31 5.80 -2.05 -0.20
CA ARG A 31 5.36 -3.42 0.07
C ARG A 31 4.04 -3.74 -0.62
N TYR A 32 3.10 -2.80 -0.69
CA TYR A 32 1.85 -2.98 -1.43
C TYR A 32 2.12 -3.19 -2.93
N VAL A 33 2.95 -2.34 -3.54
CA VAL A 33 3.33 -2.47 -4.97
C VAL A 33 4.00 -3.81 -5.22
N THR A 34 4.94 -4.19 -4.36
CA THR A 34 5.62 -5.49 -4.43
C THR A 34 4.60 -6.64 -4.33
N TYR A 35 3.76 -6.67 -3.29
CA TYR A 35 2.77 -7.72 -3.11
C TYR A 35 1.78 -7.80 -4.29
N ALA A 36 1.37 -6.64 -4.82
CA ALA A 36 0.49 -6.57 -5.98
C ALA A 36 1.15 -7.13 -7.24
N ASP A 37 2.44 -6.82 -7.47
CA ASP A 37 3.21 -7.32 -8.61
C ASP A 37 3.32 -8.85 -8.57
N PHE A 38 3.78 -9.42 -7.44
CA PHE A 38 3.86 -10.87 -7.23
C PHE A 38 2.49 -11.55 -7.37
N TRP A 39 1.43 -10.93 -6.84
CA TRP A 39 0.07 -11.45 -6.97
C TRP A 39 -0.43 -11.43 -8.43
N ILE A 40 -0.10 -10.39 -9.22
CA ILE A 40 -0.44 -10.32 -10.65
C ILE A 40 0.32 -11.39 -11.43
N GLN A 41 1.61 -11.59 -11.12
CA GLN A 41 2.49 -12.55 -11.78
C GLN A 41 2.23 -14.01 -11.37
N ASP A 42 1.32 -14.26 -10.42
CA ASP A 42 1.07 -15.61 -9.86
C ASP A 42 2.32 -16.21 -9.23
N GLN A 43 3.14 -15.37 -8.59
CA GLN A 43 4.38 -15.80 -7.93
C GLN A 43 4.28 -15.68 -6.41
N GLU A 44 5.01 -16.56 -5.74
CA GLU A 44 5.17 -16.50 -4.29
C GLU A 44 6.19 -15.41 -3.93
N TYR A 45 5.87 -14.61 -2.92
CA TYR A 45 6.78 -13.61 -2.40
C TYR A 45 7.48 -14.17 -1.15
N ARG A 46 8.80 -14.05 -1.11
CA ARG A 46 9.58 -14.36 0.08
C ARG A 46 10.10 -13.07 0.68
N ASP A 47 9.64 -12.78 1.89
CA ASP A 47 10.05 -11.61 2.64
C ASP A 47 11.54 -11.73 3.02
N PRO A 48 12.41 -10.80 2.58
CA PRO A 48 13.85 -10.90 2.78
C PRO A 48 14.26 -10.64 4.23
N ASP A 49 13.46 -9.89 4.98
CA ASP A 49 13.74 -9.51 6.37
C ASP A 49 13.37 -10.63 7.36
N THR A 50 12.20 -11.23 7.17
CA THR A 50 11.66 -12.26 8.07
C THR A 50 11.84 -13.68 7.55
N GLY A 51 12.11 -13.83 6.25
CA GLY A 51 12.16 -15.13 5.57
C GLY A 51 10.78 -15.76 5.33
N GLN A 52 9.69 -15.08 5.68
CA GLN A 52 8.33 -15.58 5.54
C GLN A 52 7.94 -15.72 4.06
N LEU A 53 7.34 -16.86 3.72
CA LEU A 53 6.79 -17.11 2.39
C LEU A 53 5.31 -16.72 2.37
N PHE A 54 4.95 -15.91 1.38
CA PHE A 54 3.59 -15.49 1.11
C PHE A 54 3.15 -16.10 -0.22
N ASP A 55 2.18 -17.00 -0.14
CA ASP A 55 1.47 -17.53 -1.28
C ASP A 55 0.46 -16.51 -1.84
N ARG A 56 -0.15 -16.82 -2.98
CA ARG A 56 -1.12 -15.94 -3.64
C ARG A 56 -2.32 -15.57 -2.78
N GLU A 57 -2.82 -16.48 -1.95
CA GLU A 57 -3.96 -16.19 -1.05
C GLU A 57 -3.53 -15.29 0.10
N SER A 58 -2.35 -15.54 0.67
CA SER A 58 -1.74 -14.68 1.70
C SER A 58 -1.49 -13.27 1.19
N LEU A 59 -0.93 -13.13 -0.02
CA LEU A 59 -0.74 -11.84 -0.68
C LEU A 59 -2.08 -11.12 -0.90
N ASN A 60 -3.10 -11.85 -1.35
CA ASN A 60 -4.43 -11.27 -1.52
C ASN A 60 -5.00 -10.72 -0.21
N ALA A 61 -4.84 -11.45 0.89
CA ALA A 61 -5.31 -11.03 2.20
C ALA A 61 -4.60 -9.76 2.70
N GLU A 62 -3.29 -9.63 2.47
CA GLU A 62 -2.53 -8.42 2.82
C GLU A 62 -2.96 -7.20 1.99
N LEU A 63 -3.17 -7.39 0.69
CA LEU A 63 -3.65 -6.33 -0.21
C LEU A 63 -5.08 -5.89 0.17
N GLU A 64 -5.97 -6.83 0.46
CA GLU A 64 -7.36 -6.53 0.85
C GLU A 64 -7.46 -5.72 2.16
N LYS A 65 -6.51 -5.87 3.09
CA LYS A 65 -6.46 -5.07 4.33
C LYS A 65 -6.30 -3.57 4.05
N ILE A 66 -5.73 -3.21 2.91
CA ILE A 66 -5.50 -1.82 2.49
C ILE A 66 -6.62 -1.37 1.55
N GLU A 67 -7.04 -2.23 0.63
CA GLU A 67 -8.06 -1.93 -0.38
C GLU A 67 -9.47 -1.75 0.22
N LYS A 68 -9.84 -2.58 1.22
CA LYS A 68 -11.15 -2.49 1.89
C LYS A 68 -11.38 -1.15 2.60
N PRO A 69 -10.50 -0.67 3.49
CA PRO A 69 -10.70 0.63 4.14
C PRO A 69 -10.61 1.79 3.15
N ALA A 70 -9.90 1.62 2.02
CA ALA A 70 -9.86 2.61 0.95
C ALA A 70 -11.12 2.62 0.05
N GLY A 71 -12.04 1.66 0.21
CA GLY A 71 -13.28 1.58 -0.57
C GLY A 71 -13.09 1.11 -2.02
N ILE A 72 -12.02 0.36 -2.29
CA ILE A 72 -11.69 -0.11 -3.65
C ILE A 72 -12.62 -1.25 -4.04
N SER A 73 -13.43 -1.02 -5.07
CA SER A 73 -14.46 -1.97 -5.52
C SER A 73 -13.95 -3.02 -6.52
N ASN A 74 -12.85 -2.73 -7.22
CA ASN A 74 -12.23 -3.65 -8.18
C ASN A 74 -10.72 -3.81 -7.90
N PRO A 75 -10.35 -4.65 -6.91
CA PRO A 75 -8.96 -4.75 -6.44
C PRO A 75 -8.01 -5.24 -7.54
N LYS A 76 -8.46 -6.14 -8.42
CA LYS A 76 -7.63 -6.66 -9.51
C LYS A 76 -7.18 -5.55 -10.47
N ASP A 77 -8.11 -4.71 -10.91
CA ASP A 77 -7.82 -3.62 -11.85
C ASP A 77 -6.94 -2.56 -11.18
N PHE A 78 -7.25 -2.22 -9.93
CA PHE A 78 -6.46 -1.28 -9.15
C PHE A 78 -5.01 -1.74 -8.92
N ARG A 79 -4.79 -3.01 -8.57
CA ARG A 79 -3.44 -3.60 -8.46
C ARG A 79 -2.67 -3.46 -9.77
N ASN A 80 -3.30 -3.75 -10.91
CA ASN A 80 -2.67 -3.64 -12.24
C ASN A 80 -2.33 -2.19 -12.58
N GLU A 81 -3.22 -1.24 -12.31
CA GLU A 81 -2.98 0.19 -12.53
C GLU A 81 -1.78 0.69 -11.71
N ILE A 82 -1.72 0.34 -10.41
CA ILE A 82 -0.64 0.75 -9.51
C ILE A 82 0.72 0.17 -9.95
N VAL A 83 0.78 -1.13 -10.27
CA VAL A 83 2.01 -1.79 -10.73
C VAL A 83 2.48 -1.20 -12.06
N ASN A 84 1.57 -0.97 -13.01
CA ASN A 84 1.90 -0.33 -14.28
C ASN A 84 2.41 1.10 -14.09
N LEU A 85 1.80 1.87 -13.18
CA LEU A 85 2.23 3.24 -12.89
C LEU A 85 3.65 3.27 -12.31
N CYS A 86 3.96 2.37 -11.37
CA CYS A 86 5.29 2.27 -10.77
C CYS A 86 6.34 1.76 -11.78
N ALA A 87 6.00 0.79 -12.63
CA ALA A 87 6.86 0.30 -13.72
C ALA A 87 7.16 1.40 -14.75
N ARG A 88 6.21 2.30 -15.02
CA ARG A 88 6.43 3.45 -15.91
C ARG A 88 7.35 4.51 -15.28
N GLN A 89 7.23 4.75 -13.97
CA GLN A 89 8.08 5.71 -13.26
C GLN A 89 9.56 5.26 -13.15
N SER A 90 9.82 3.95 -13.09
CA SER A 90 11.19 3.41 -13.11
C SER A 90 11.83 3.45 -14.51
N GLN A 91 11.04 3.36 -15.58
CA GLN A 91 11.52 3.58 -16.95
C GLN A 91 11.86 5.04 -17.22
N GLN A 92 11.10 5.98 -16.67
CA GLN A 92 11.28 7.42 -16.93
C GLN A 92 12.51 8.03 -16.22
N GLN A 93 13.07 7.36 -15.22
CA GLN A 93 14.34 7.74 -14.57
C GLN A 93 15.60 7.18 -15.26
N ARG A 94 15.45 6.39 -16.33
CA ARG A 94 16.56 5.82 -17.12
C ARG A 94 16.90 6.60 -18.40
N THR A 95 16.31 7.78 -18.60
CA THR A 95 16.56 8.66 -19.75
C THR A 95 17.05 10.02 -19.27
#